data_AF-A0A440B509-F1
#
_entry.id   AF-A0A440B509-F1
#
_cell.length_a   1.000
_cell.length_b   1.000
_cell.length_c   1.000
_cell.angle_alpha   90.00
_cell.angle_beta   90.00
_cell.angle_gamma   90.00
#
_symmetry.space_group_name_H-M   'P 1'
#
loop_
_entity.id
_entity.type
_entity.pdbx_description
1 polymer ?
#
loop_
_entity_poly.entity_id
_entity_poly.type
_entity_poly.pdbx_seq_one_letter_code
_entity_poly.pdbx_strand_id
1 'polypeptide(L)'
;MPIVSTGQITIVDNNDARPITAYITANPGPQQVFTKDESTVSYTPDWTAGAGLVLTAKVYIGGMVGAEDVTGQLTNRKWSTDLATALTGSGAAISAAPTLDAIFDTGTFTVVHSGTTSTLTIDANMASTVAQGVIYFEGDYTDPVTGLVSHVVAQIVLGLVKTGTNAVYVVTRGQTAIEQATGATKTVAVVAADLMRSAGVDTSGVTYRFFEANGAVQIYNAAPFNTKYGLKTTAFGTGPTGALGDIGVNLPASGAYGAHNTLVIHESAITDMMVFRVEAKDADNVVYQVYFTVYDVSDPYQLNILSSTGDKLQNGIGSTVLTPEVYYGATKVASLTGWNFTWTFYNRDGKRGGFIDTTKTAVAGGRNITANTTGAAGNITYDGAAITWAAGQLVKVVNAAGSERFYEIASGTANNVVLRTPVTNAWLNYTDFPAPAVANDFVGGKLFAVVGNGQLTTAGAASVTLTGDEVDIKARITCDGNRP
;
A
#
# COMPACT_ATOMS: atom_id res chain seq x y z
N MET A 1 -44.76 -6.63 108.16
CA MET A 1 -44.11 -5.69 107.23
C MET A 1 -44.48 -6.09 105.82
N PRO A 2 -45.03 -5.17 105.02
CA PRO A 2 -44.32 -4.90 103.76
C PRO A 2 -44.44 -3.44 103.27
N ILE A 3 -43.44 -2.99 102.51
CA ILE A 3 -43.60 -1.87 101.57
C ILE A 3 -44.55 -2.34 100.47
N VAL A 4 -45.56 -1.51 100.18
CA VAL A 4 -46.75 -1.87 99.38
C VAL A 4 -46.59 -1.57 97.88
N SER A 5 -45.57 -0.80 97.45
CA SER A 5 -45.04 -0.82 96.08
C SER A 5 -43.72 -0.05 95.95
N THR A 6 -42.97 -0.33 94.88
CA THR A 6 -41.80 0.43 94.42
C THR A 6 -41.93 0.72 92.93
N GLY A 7 -41.57 1.94 92.52
CA GLY A 7 -41.44 2.34 91.11
C GLY A 7 -40.04 2.87 90.84
N GLN A 8 -39.51 2.59 89.66
CA GLN A 8 -38.26 3.14 89.16
C GLN A 8 -38.52 3.85 87.83
N ILE A 9 -37.89 5.00 87.64
CA ILE A 9 -37.70 5.61 86.33
C ILE A 9 -36.20 5.82 86.13
N THR A 10 -35.73 5.55 84.91
CA THR A 10 -34.40 5.93 84.47
C THR A 10 -34.57 7.08 83.50
N ILE A 11 -34.01 8.24 83.83
CA ILE A 11 -33.89 9.37 82.91
C ILE A 11 -32.47 9.32 82.37
N VAL A 12 -32.35 9.22 81.04
CA VAL A 12 -31.06 9.34 80.35
C VAL A 12 -30.99 10.77 79.84
N ASP A 13 -29.88 11.45 80.14
CA ASP A 13 -29.58 12.78 79.61
C ASP A 13 -28.86 12.62 78.26
N ASN A 14 -29.41 13.23 77.22
CA ASN A 14 -28.85 13.30 75.87
C ASN A 14 -28.21 14.69 75.62
N ASN A 15 -27.59 15.27 76.64
CA ASN A 15 -26.82 16.51 76.50
C ASN A 15 -25.50 16.33 75.72
N ASP A 16 -25.35 15.22 75.00
CA ASP A 16 -24.34 15.08 73.96
C ASP A 16 -24.74 15.91 72.73
N ALA A 17 -23.74 16.50 72.05
CA ALA A 17 -23.97 17.35 70.89
C ALA A 17 -24.84 16.62 69.86
N ARG A 18 -25.87 17.30 69.36
CA ARG A 18 -26.80 16.73 68.37
C ARG A 18 -26.01 16.22 67.16
N PRO A 19 -26.37 15.05 66.59
CA PRO A 19 -25.69 14.55 65.41
C PRO A 19 -25.87 15.54 64.25
N ILE A 20 -24.77 15.90 63.60
CA ILE A 20 -24.74 16.80 62.44
C ILE A 20 -24.49 15.96 61.18
N THR A 21 -25.31 16.15 60.15
CA THR A 21 -25.13 15.56 58.83
C THR A 21 -25.04 16.66 57.79
N ALA A 22 -23.96 16.69 57.02
CA ALA A 22 -23.76 17.65 55.95
C ALA A 22 -23.54 16.92 54.62
N TYR A 23 -24.13 17.46 53.55
CA TYR A 23 -23.96 16.94 52.20
C TYR A 23 -24.09 18.04 51.16
N ILE A 24 -23.60 17.75 49.96
CA ILE A 24 -23.73 18.61 48.78
C ILE A 24 -24.50 17.84 47.72
N THR A 25 -25.52 18.46 47.13
CA THR A 25 -26.22 17.94 45.95
C THR A 25 -25.79 18.71 44.70
N ALA A 26 -25.75 18.03 43.57
CA ALA A 26 -25.41 18.61 42.26
C ALA A 26 -26.59 18.52 41.29
N ASN A 27 -26.84 19.58 40.53
CA ASN A 27 -27.77 19.57 39.40
C ASN A 27 -27.20 20.40 38.23
N PRO A 28 -27.02 19.83 37.02
CA PRO A 28 -27.12 18.41 36.69
C PRO A 28 -26.09 17.56 37.46
N GLY A 29 -26.08 16.23 37.27
CA GLY A 29 -25.27 15.31 38.06
C GLY A 29 -23.76 15.64 38.06
N PRO A 30 -22.99 15.16 39.06
CA PRO A 30 -21.58 15.53 39.27
C PRO A 30 -20.61 14.84 38.31
N GLN A 31 -21.11 14.10 37.31
CA GLN A 31 -20.29 13.46 36.30
C GLN A 31 -20.54 14.08 34.95
N GLN A 32 -19.45 14.29 34.22
CA GLN A 32 -19.45 14.79 32.87
C GLN A 32 -18.73 13.80 31.96
N VAL A 33 -19.29 13.55 30.79
CA VAL A 33 -18.65 12.77 29.73
C VAL A 33 -18.01 13.74 28.74
N PHE A 34 -16.74 13.53 28.43
CA PHE A 34 -16.02 14.24 27.37
C PHE A 34 -15.85 13.35 26.14
N THR A 35 -16.21 13.88 24.99
CA THR A 35 -16.06 13.30 23.66
C THR A 35 -15.34 14.30 22.76
N LYS A 36 -14.39 13.81 21.96
CA LYS A 36 -13.76 14.58 20.90
C LYS A 36 -13.80 13.76 19.61
N ASP A 37 -14.39 14.31 18.56
CA ASP A 37 -14.31 13.78 17.20
C ASP A 37 -13.86 14.92 16.30
N GLU A 38 -12.68 14.74 15.70
CA GLU A 38 -11.95 15.81 15.02
C GLU A 38 -11.78 17.08 15.90
N SER A 39 -12.04 18.25 15.32
CA SER A 39 -12.13 19.55 15.97
C SER A 39 -13.42 19.74 16.79
N THR A 40 -14.38 18.80 16.72
CA THR A 40 -15.62 18.87 17.49
C THR A 40 -15.42 18.30 18.89
N VAL A 41 -15.56 19.19 19.88
CA VAL A 41 -15.55 18.83 21.30
C VAL A 41 -16.97 18.88 21.83
N SER A 42 -17.35 17.89 22.63
CA SER A 42 -18.64 17.88 23.31
C SER A 42 -18.54 17.33 24.73
N TYR A 43 -19.39 17.89 25.59
CA TYR A 43 -19.55 17.50 26.99
C TYR A 43 -20.99 17.06 27.24
N THR A 44 -21.21 16.06 28.09
CA THR A 44 -22.56 15.61 28.47
C THR A 44 -22.62 15.25 29.96
N PRO A 45 -23.42 15.97 30.77
CA PRO A 45 -24.10 17.23 30.45
C PRO A 45 -23.08 18.35 30.15
N ASP A 46 -23.47 19.34 29.35
CA ASP A 46 -22.68 20.56 29.14
C ASP A 46 -23.01 21.57 30.25
N TRP A 47 -22.03 21.85 31.11
CA TRP A 47 -22.16 22.78 32.24
C TRP A 47 -21.99 24.24 31.83
N THR A 48 -21.70 24.55 30.56
CA THR A 48 -21.73 25.92 30.02
C THR A 48 -23.10 26.33 29.46
N ALA A 49 -24.04 25.39 29.45
CA ALA A 49 -25.39 25.60 28.93
C ALA A 49 -26.41 25.78 30.07
N GLY A 50 -27.42 26.63 29.85
CA GLY A 50 -28.53 26.80 30.77
C GLY A 50 -28.12 27.48 32.08
N ALA A 51 -28.35 26.80 33.22
CA ALA A 51 -28.04 27.32 34.55
C ALA A 51 -26.66 26.87 35.09
N GLY A 52 -25.89 26.14 34.27
CA GLY A 52 -24.64 25.49 34.67
C GLY A 52 -24.83 24.37 35.70
N LEU A 53 -23.72 23.93 36.30
CA LEU A 53 -23.71 23.01 37.43
C LEU A 53 -23.97 23.76 38.74
N VAL A 54 -25.11 23.50 39.36
CA VAL A 54 -25.48 24.08 40.66
C VAL A 54 -25.20 23.08 41.77
N LEU A 55 -24.19 23.37 42.59
CA LEU A 55 -23.91 22.67 43.84
C LEU A 55 -24.69 23.34 44.97
N THR A 56 -25.44 22.56 45.74
CA THR A 56 -26.21 23.05 46.90
C THR A 56 -25.78 22.31 48.14
N ALA A 57 -25.24 23.03 49.12
CA ALA A 57 -24.89 22.48 50.41
C ALA A 57 -26.10 22.48 51.35
N LYS A 58 -26.23 21.40 52.12
CA LYS A 58 -27.23 21.27 53.19
C LYS A 58 -26.60 20.67 54.44
N VAL A 59 -26.98 21.23 55.59
CA VAL A 59 -26.54 20.79 56.91
C VAL A 59 -27.78 20.59 57.78
N TYR A 60 -27.91 19.37 58.31
CA TYR A 60 -29.00 18.97 59.18
C TYR A 60 -28.49 18.58 60.57
N ILE A 61 -29.27 18.91 61.59
CA ILE A 61 -29.06 18.42 62.96
C ILE A 61 -30.17 17.45 63.37
N GLY A 62 -29.85 16.53 64.28
CA GLY A 62 -30.86 15.69 64.93
C GLY A 62 -31.81 16.50 65.82
N GLY A 63 -33.12 16.30 65.66
CA GLY A 63 -34.16 16.92 66.48
C GLY A 63 -35.15 15.91 67.06
N MET A 64 -35.85 16.32 68.13
CA MET A 64 -36.78 15.47 68.89
C MET A 64 -37.97 14.96 68.06
N VAL A 65 -38.32 15.65 66.97
CA VAL A 65 -39.45 15.32 66.06
C VAL A 65 -38.97 15.09 64.61
N GLY A 66 -37.65 15.08 64.38
CA GLY A 66 -37.05 14.93 63.04
C GLY A 66 -35.79 15.76 62.84
N ALA A 67 -35.12 15.59 61.70
CA ALA A 67 -33.95 16.38 61.34
C ALA A 67 -34.33 17.83 60.98
N GLU A 68 -33.56 18.81 61.45
CA GLU A 68 -33.76 20.23 61.18
C GLU A 68 -32.68 20.75 60.23
N ASP A 69 -33.06 21.49 59.18
CA ASP A 69 -32.11 22.15 58.27
C ASP A 69 -31.56 23.42 58.91
N VAL A 70 -30.28 23.40 59.26
CA VAL A 70 -29.58 24.52 59.91
C VAL A 70 -28.64 25.25 58.95
N THR A 71 -28.69 24.97 57.65
CA THR A 71 -27.78 25.57 56.65
C THR A 71 -27.75 27.10 56.69
N GLY A 72 -28.91 27.71 56.96
CA GLY A 72 -29.06 29.16 57.11
C GLY A 72 -28.52 29.74 58.40
N GLN A 73 -28.35 28.91 59.44
CA GLN A 73 -27.88 29.29 60.77
C GLN A 73 -26.34 29.25 60.88
N LEU A 74 -25.65 28.68 59.87
CA LEU A 74 -24.20 28.60 59.86
C LEU A 74 -23.55 29.98 59.70
N THR A 75 -22.52 30.23 60.49
CA THR A 75 -21.59 31.34 60.30
C THR A 75 -20.38 30.86 59.46
N ASN A 76 -19.56 31.79 58.97
CA ASN A 76 -18.32 31.49 58.21
C ASN A 76 -18.49 30.53 57.02
N ARG A 77 -19.66 30.57 56.37
CA ARG A 77 -19.94 29.74 55.20
C ARG A 77 -18.99 30.07 54.06
N LYS A 78 -18.34 29.06 53.50
CA LYS A 78 -17.46 29.21 52.33
C LYS A 78 -17.41 27.93 51.51
N TRP A 79 -17.18 28.12 50.22
CA TRP A 79 -16.83 27.06 49.30
C TRP A 79 -15.33 27.09 49.05
N SER A 80 -14.70 25.95 48.78
CA SER A 80 -13.27 25.86 48.47
C SER A 80 -12.99 24.63 47.60
N THR A 81 -11.82 24.58 46.98
CA THR A 81 -11.33 23.39 46.27
C THR A 81 -10.22 22.67 47.04
N ASP A 82 -9.75 23.28 48.13
CA ASP A 82 -8.54 22.88 48.88
C ASP A 82 -8.69 22.97 50.41
N LEU A 83 -9.87 23.34 50.94
CA LEU A 83 -10.12 23.65 52.37
C LEU A 83 -9.22 24.77 52.96
N ALA A 84 -8.51 25.51 52.12
CA ALA A 84 -7.58 26.57 52.55
C ALA A 84 -7.99 27.93 51.98
N THR A 85 -8.37 27.97 50.71
CA THR A 85 -8.68 29.17 49.95
C THR A 85 -10.19 29.28 49.74
N ALA A 86 -10.83 30.22 50.44
CA ALA A 86 -12.25 30.49 50.26
C ALA A 86 -12.53 31.04 48.86
N LEU A 87 -13.52 30.47 48.17
CA LEU A 87 -14.11 31.05 46.97
C LEU A 87 -15.00 32.23 47.41
N THR A 88 -14.50 33.45 47.23
CA THR A 88 -15.20 34.67 47.65
C THR A 88 -16.01 35.27 46.50
N GLY A 89 -17.31 35.49 46.71
CA GLY A 89 -18.15 36.26 45.80
C GLY A 89 -19.60 36.26 46.28
N SER A 90 -19.97 37.12 47.24
CA SER A 90 -21.40 37.26 47.58
C SER A 90 -22.09 38.07 46.50
N GLY A 91 -22.90 37.41 45.65
CA GLY A 91 -23.76 38.09 44.68
C GLY A 91 -23.06 38.73 43.48
N ALA A 92 -21.77 38.43 43.25
CA ALA A 92 -21.02 38.82 42.06
C ALA A 92 -20.17 37.63 41.58
N ALA A 93 -19.97 37.52 40.26
CA ALA A 93 -19.17 36.47 39.64
C ALA A 93 -17.75 36.43 40.24
N ILE A 94 -17.29 35.23 40.61
CA ILE A 94 -15.91 34.91 40.96
C ILE A 94 -15.18 34.71 39.63
N SER A 95 -14.72 35.79 38.99
CA SER A 95 -14.15 35.68 37.64
C SER A 95 -12.70 35.21 37.60
N ALA A 96 -12.07 34.93 38.75
CA ALA A 96 -10.75 34.31 38.82
C ALA A 96 -10.48 33.73 40.21
N ALA A 97 -10.55 32.42 40.35
CA ALA A 97 -9.87 31.71 41.43
C ALA A 97 -8.87 30.75 40.76
N PRO A 98 -7.53 30.92 40.94
CA PRO A 98 -6.53 30.07 40.29
C PRO A 98 -6.72 28.57 40.55
N THR A 99 -7.40 28.23 41.66
CA THR A 99 -7.70 26.86 42.05
C THR A 99 -8.89 26.26 41.29
N LEU A 100 -9.76 27.08 40.68
CA LEU A 100 -10.84 26.63 39.79
C LEU A 100 -10.33 26.42 38.35
N ASP A 101 -9.42 27.27 37.86
CA ASP A 101 -8.77 27.11 36.54
C ASP A 101 -7.95 25.80 36.43
N ALA A 102 -7.58 25.23 37.58
CA ALA A 102 -6.91 23.93 37.65
C ALA A 102 -7.86 22.74 37.46
N ILE A 103 -9.18 22.94 37.56
CA ILE A 103 -10.22 21.90 37.51
C ILE A 103 -11.13 22.07 36.29
N PHE A 104 -11.42 23.31 35.90
CA PHE A 104 -12.39 23.67 34.88
C PHE A 104 -11.74 24.41 33.70
N ASP A 105 -12.35 24.29 32.53
CA ASP A 105 -12.11 25.22 31.43
C ASP A 105 -12.58 26.64 31.83
N THR A 106 -12.16 27.66 31.08
CA THR A 106 -12.54 29.06 31.36
C THR A 106 -14.06 29.22 31.42
N GLY A 107 -14.57 29.77 32.52
CA GLY A 107 -16.01 30.01 32.69
C GLY A 107 -16.33 30.94 33.85
N THR A 108 -17.58 30.94 34.30
CA THR A 108 -18.03 31.79 35.41
C THR A 108 -18.46 30.97 36.62
N PHE A 109 -18.15 31.48 37.82
CA PHE A 109 -18.45 30.79 39.08
C PHE A 109 -19.16 31.76 40.01
N THR A 110 -20.28 31.35 40.63
CA THR A 110 -21.08 32.23 41.48
C THR A 110 -21.41 31.56 42.81
N VAL A 111 -21.04 32.21 43.90
CA VAL A 111 -21.37 31.76 45.26
C VAL A 111 -22.58 32.55 45.78
N VAL A 112 -23.55 31.85 46.35
CA VAL A 112 -24.70 32.48 47.01
C VAL A 112 -24.95 31.82 48.35
N HIS A 113 -24.96 32.62 49.40
CA HIS A 113 -25.37 32.21 50.74
C HIS A 113 -26.70 32.90 51.08
N SER A 114 -27.77 32.14 51.24
CA SER A 114 -29.11 32.63 51.58
C SER A 114 -29.52 32.22 53.01
N GLY A 115 -30.69 32.66 53.48
CA GLY A 115 -31.21 32.27 54.79
C GLY A 115 -31.60 30.79 54.91
N THR A 116 -31.61 30.00 53.82
CA THR A 116 -31.99 28.58 53.83
C THR A 116 -31.07 27.69 53.00
N THR A 117 -30.17 28.26 52.20
CA THR A 117 -29.32 27.51 51.25
C THR A 117 -27.93 28.13 51.15
N SER A 118 -26.97 27.34 50.68
CA SER A 118 -25.69 27.81 50.18
C SER A 118 -25.38 27.11 48.87
N THR A 119 -25.13 27.87 47.81
CA THR A 119 -24.93 27.34 46.47
C THR A 119 -23.65 27.85 45.84
N LEU A 120 -23.03 26.99 45.03
CA LEU A 120 -21.98 27.32 44.08
C LEU A 120 -22.47 26.94 42.69
N THR A 121 -22.69 27.94 41.83
CA THR A 121 -23.01 27.73 40.42
C THR A 121 -21.72 27.78 39.60
N ILE A 122 -21.52 26.78 38.75
CA ILE A 122 -20.36 26.59 37.89
C ILE A 122 -20.83 26.57 36.43
N ASP A 123 -20.51 27.63 35.70
CA ASP A 123 -20.80 27.79 34.28
C ASP A 123 -19.50 27.56 33.48
N ALA A 124 -18.97 26.35 33.62
CA ALA A 124 -17.70 25.89 33.07
C ALA A 124 -17.69 24.36 33.01
N ASN A 125 -17.14 23.79 31.93
CA ASN A 125 -16.91 22.35 31.82
C ASN A 125 -15.63 21.94 32.55
N MET A 126 -15.51 20.68 32.97
CA MET A 126 -14.24 20.19 33.51
C MET A 126 -13.16 20.24 32.45
N ALA A 127 -11.96 20.68 32.81
CA ALA A 127 -10.85 20.71 31.89
C ALA A 127 -10.54 19.29 31.38
N SER A 128 -10.38 19.13 30.07
CA SER A 128 -10.15 17.81 29.45
C SER A 128 -8.89 17.08 29.94
N THR A 129 -8.01 17.74 30.69
CA THR A 129 -6.81 17.19 31.33
C THR A 129 -7.06 16.66 32.75
N VAL A 130 -8.20 16.96 33.35
CA VAL A 130 -8.54 16.68 34.76
C VAL A 130 -9.55 15.54 34.82
N ALA A 131 -9.22 14.45 35.52
CA ALA A 131 -10.12 13.30 35.67
C ALA A 131 -11.18 13.52 36.76
N GLN A 132 -10.83 14.28 37.80
CA GLN A 132 -11.70 14.55 38.94
C GLN A 132 -11.33 15.88 39.61
N GLY A 133 -12.33 16.59 40.12
CA GLY A 133 -12.19 17.79 40.94
C GLY A 133 -12.95 17.61 42.25
N VAL A 134 -12.39 18.08 43.36
CA VAL A 134 -13.07 18.04 44.66
C VAL A 134 -13.51 19.45 45.03
N ILE A 135 -14.78 19.59 45.40
CA ILE A 135 -15.35 20.82 45.92
C ILE A 135 -15.77 20.59 47.35
N TYR A 136 -15.38 21.52 48.22
CA TYR A 136 -15.73 21.53 49.62
C TYR A 136 -16.69 22.67 49.93
N PHE A 137 -17.58 22.42 50.88
CA PHE A 137 -18.36 23.44 51.57
C PHE A 137 -18.06 23.31 53.06
N GLU A 138 -17.83 24.45 53.71
CA GLU A 138 -17.61 24.50 55.14
C GLU A 138 -18.31 25.69 55.79
N GLY A 139 -18.56 25.57 57.11
CA GLY A 139 -19.18 26.60 57.92
C GLY A 139 -19.25 26.16 59.39
N ASP A 140 -19.56 27.10 60.27
CA ASP A 140 -19.58 26.88 61.72
C ASP A 140 -21.02 26.89 62.24
N TYR A 141 -21.44 25.78 62.87
CA TYR A 141 -22.73 25.68 63.55
C TYR A 141 -22.54 25.96 65.05
N THR A 142 -23.26 26.94 65.58
CA THR A 142 -23.32 27.19 67.03
C THR A 142 -24.63 26.61 67.57
N ASP A 143 -24.55 25.60 68.42
CA ASP A 143 -25.73 25.04 69.06
C ASP A 143 -26.35 26.08 70.01
N PRO A 144 -27.62 26.49 69.80
CA PRO A 144 -28.25 27.54 70.59
C PRO A 144 -28.51 27.16 72.05
N VAL A 145 -28.49 25.86 72.39
CA VAL A 145 -28.73 25.35 73.75
C VAL A 145 -27.41 25.26 74.53
N THR A 146 -26.36 24.75 73.91
CA THR A 146 -25.07 24.49 74.58
C THR A 146 -24.02 25.59 74.36
N GLY A 147 -24.18 26.41 73.32
CA GLY A 147 -23.20 27.40 72.89
C GLY A 147 -21.95 26.80 72.23
N LEU A 148 -21.89 25.48 72.05
CA LEU A 148 -20.77 24.80 71.42
C LEU A 148 -20.74 25.07 69.91
N VAL A 149 -19.55 25.35 69.38
CA VAL A 149 -19.31 25.56 67.95
C VAL A 149 -18.77 24.27 67.34
N SER A 150 -19.45 23.79 66.31
CA SER A 150 -19.02 22.64 65.49
C SER A 150 -18.67 23.12 64.09
N HIS A 151 -17.43 22.86 63.66
CA HIS A 151 -17.01 23.11 62.28
C HIS A 151 -17.52 21.99 61.38
N VAL A 152 -18.28 22.35 60.35
CA VAL A 152 -18.93 21.42 59.44
C VAL A 152 -18.21 21.46 58.11
N VAL A 153 -17.88 20.30 57.56
CA VAL A 153 -17.30 20.15 56.23
C VAL A 153 -18.11 19.12 55.44
N ALA A 154 -18.51 19.48 54.24
CA ALA A 154 -19.05 18.58 53.23
C ALA A 154 -18.17 18.62 51.98
N GLN A 155 -18.07 17.51 51.27
CA GLN A 155 -17.32 17.43 50.02
C GLN A 155 -18.17 16.76 48.93
N ILE A 156 -17.92 17.14 47.69
CA ILE A 156 -18.41 16.44 46.50
C ILE A 156 -17.26 16.28 45.51
N VAL A 157 -17.19 15.12 44.88
CA VAL A 157 -16.24 14.84 43.80
C VAL A 157 -16.98 14.97 42.49
N LEU A 158 -16.46 15.84 41.63
CA LEU A 158 -16.86 15.97 40.23
C LEU A 158 -15.94 15.08 39.39
N GLY A 159 -16.52 14.32 38.46
CA GLY A 159 -15.78 13.37 37.64
C GLY A 159 -15.91 13.65 36.16
N LEU A 160 -14.79 13.58 35.43
CA LEU A 160 -14.75 13.61 33.98
C LEU A 160 -14.44 12.22 33.44
N VAL A 161 -15.39 11.63 32.72
CA VAL A 161 -15.19 10.38 31.99
C VAL A 161 -14.83 10.72 30.55
N LYS A 162 -13.65 10.31 30.11
CA LYS A 162 -13.25 10.42 28.70
C LYS A 162 -13.68 9.16 27.96
N THR A 163 -14.42 9.33 26.89
CA THR A 163 -14.71 8.24 25.97
C THR A 163 -13.58 8.11 24.95
N GLY A 164 -13.35 6.89 24.47
CA GLY A 164 -12.39 6.66 23.39
C GLY A 164 -12.85 7.34 22.10
N THR A 165 -11.91 7.89 21.34
CA THR A 165 -12.19 8.36 19.98
C THR A 165 -12.53 7.18 19.09
N ASN A 166 -13.35 7.41 18.07
CA ASN A 166 -13.65 6.42 17.05
C ASN A 166 -12.37 5.91 16.37
N ALA A 167 -12.30 4.62 16.03
CA ALA A 167 -11.18 4.09 15.27
C ALA A 167 -11.17 4.73 13.86
N VAL A 168 -10.00 5.23 13.46
CA VAL A 168 -9.79 5.86 12.15
C VAL A 168 -8.67 5.13 11.40
N TYR A 169 -8.96 4.69 10.18
CA TYR A 169 -8.02 3.89 9.37
C TYR A 169 -8.31 4.03 7.88
N VAL A 170 -7.34 3.72 7.02
CA VAL A 170 -7.52 3.75 5.57
C VAL A 170 -7.79 2.35 5.05
N VAL A 171 -8.78 2.20 4.17
CA VAL A 171 -9.04 0.97 3.43
C VAL A 171 -8.84 1.23 1.94
N THR A 172 -8.21 0.26 1.26
CA THR A 172 -8.11 0.26 -0.20
C THR A 172 -9.11 -0.67 -0.83
N ARG A 173 -9.62 -0.30 -2.00
CA ARG A 173 -10.58 -1.07 -2.79
C ARG A 173 -10.32 -0.88 -4.28
N GLY A 174 -10.80 -1.82 -5.09
CA GLY A 174 -10.56 -1.84 -6.53
C GLY A 174 -9.77 -3.09 -6.93
N GLN A 175 -9.03 -2.97 -8.02
CA GLN A 175 -8.36 -4.10 -8.65
C GLN A 175 -6.85 -4.05 -8.34
N THR A 176 -6.36 -5.12 -7.73
CA THR A 176 -4.94 -5.30 -7.35
C THR A 176 -4.18 -6.22 -8.31
N ALA A 177 -4.77 -6.55 -9.45
CA ALA A 177 -4.13 -7.35 -10.50
C ALA A 177 -4.35 -6.67 -11.85
N ILE A 178 -3.27 -6.43 -12.59
CA ILE A 178 -3.35 -5.96 -13.96
C ILE A 178 -3.63 -7.17 -14.84
N GLU A 179 -4.85 -7.26 -15.34
CA GLU A 179 -5.29 -8.38 -16.18
C GLU A 179 -5.04 -8.11 -17.66
N GLN A 180 -5.15 -9.14 -18.50
CA GLN A 180 -4.95 -9.00 -19.94
C GLN A 180 -5.97 -8.02 -20.55
N ALA A 181 -5.50 -7.09 -21.37
CA ALA A 181 -6.36 -6.42 -22.34
C ALA A 181 -6.64 -7.35 -23.51
N THR A 182 -7.90 -7.56 -23.88
CA THR A 182 -8.34 -8.42 -25.00
C THR A 182 -7.88 -7.90 -26.39
N GLY A 183 -7.03 -6.87 -26.44
CA GLY A 183 -6.48 -6.24 -27.64
C GLY A 183 -5.02 -5.78 -27.46
N ALA A 184 -4.49 -5.04 -28.44
CA ALA A 184 -3.08 -4.59 -28.47
C ALA A 184 -2.73 -3.54 -27.38
N THR A 185 -3.72 -3.00 -26.68
CA THR A 185 -3.54 -1.83 -25.80
C THR A 185 -3.40 -2.26 -24.35
N LYS A 186 -2.24 -1.95 -23.77
CA LYS A 186 -1.87 -2.11 -22.35
C LYS A 186 -2.99 -1.64 -21.40
N THR A 187 -3.26 -2.34 -20.30
CA THR A 187 -4.37 -1.96 -19.38
C THR A 187 -3.87 -1.16 -18.17
N VAL A 188 -4.79 -0.78 -17.28
CA VAL A 188 -4.49 -0.13 -16.01
C VAL A 188 -5.07 -0.91 -14.83
N ALA A 189 -4.36 -0.93 -13.69
CA ALA A 189 -4.95 -1.25 -12.40
C ALA A 189 -5.45 0.02 -11.73
N VAL A 190 -6.53 -0.10 -10.95
CA VAL A 190 -7.18 1.06 -10.33
C VAL A 190 -7.51 0.74 -8.89
N VAL A 191 -6.92 1.53 -7.97
CA VAL A 191 -7.07 1.36 -6.53
C VAL A 191 -7.53 2.68 -5.93
N ALA A 192 -8.69 2.67 -5.28
CA ALA A 192 -9.19 3.77 -4.48
C ALA A 192 -8.88 3.55 -3.00
N ALA A 193 -8.72 4.64 -2.26
CA ALA A 193 -8.54 4.67 -0.83
C ALA A 193 -9.69 5.44 -0.18
N ASP A 194 -10.27 4.88 0.88
CA ASP A 194 -11.29 5.52 1.69
C ASP A 194 -10.78 5.62 3.12
N LEU A 195 -10.85 6.82 3.72
CA LEU A 195 -10.63 7.00 5.15
C LEU A 195 -11.91 6.56 5.88
N MET A 196 -11.80 5.60 6.78
CA MET A 196 -12.93 5.03 7.52
C MET A 196 -12.97 5.59 8.94
N ARG A 197 -14.16 5.96 9.40
CA ARG A 197 -14.50 6.33 10.78
C ARG A 197 -15.69 5.49 11.28
N SER A 198 -16.05 5.63 12.56
CA SER A 198 -17.16 4.85 13.14
C SER A 198 -18.50 5.02 12.41
N ALA A 199 -18.74 6.17 11.76
CA ALA A 199 -19.98 6.43 11.01
C ALA A 199 -19.93 5.96 9.53
N GLY A 200 -18.81 5.39 9.08
CA GLY A 200 -18.60 5.00 7.68
C GLY A 200 -17.40 5.71 7.06
N VAL A 201 -17.44 5.94 5.75
CA VAL A 201 -16.38 6.64 5.03
C VAL A 201 -16.39 8.12 5.40
N ASP A 202 -15.24 8.66 5.76
CA ASP A 202 -15.03 10.09 5.98
C ASP A 202 -14.96 10.81 4.64
N THR A 203 -15.87 11.77 4.44
CA THR A 203 -16.01 12.56 3.23
C THR A 203 -15.64 14.03 3.44
N SER A 204 -15.19 14.40 4.65
CA SER A 204 -15.04 15.78 5.08
C SER A 204 -13.60 16.27 4.88
N GLY A 205 -13.33 16.87 3.71
CA GLY A 205 -12.05 17.53 3.45
C GLY A 205 -10.85 16.59 3.38
N VAL A 206 -11.07 15.28 3.19
CA VAL A 206 -9.98 14.30 3.11
C VAL A 206 -9.15 14.50 1.84
N THR A 207 -7.83 14.54 2.01
CA THR A 207 -6.87 14.66 0.90
C THR A 207 -5.90 13.49 0.91
N TYR A 208 -5.36 13.14 -0.25
CA TYR A 208 -4.63 11.89 -0.46
C TYR A 208 -3.27 12.12 -1.10
N ARG A 209 -2.35 11.21 -0.83
CA ARG A 209 -1.03 11.14 -1.43
C ARG A 209 -0.62 9.69 -1.62
N PHE A 210 -0.18 9.34 -2.83
CA PHE A 210 0.20 7.97 -3.19
C PHE A 210 1.71 7.84 -3.37
N PHE A 211 2.21 6.63 -3.12
CA PHE A 211 3.64 6.31 -3.13
C PHE A 211 3.89 4.96 -3.79
N GLU A 212 4.99 4.87 -4.54
CA GLU A 212 5.58 3.63 -5.06
C GLU A 212 6.83 3.24 -4.26
N ALA A 213 7.57 2.24 -4.76
CA ALA A 213 8.84 1.77 -4.19
C ALA A 213 8.70 1.36 -2.71
N ASN A 214 7.76 0.47 -2.41
CA ASN A 214 7.41 0.03 -1.06
C ASN A 214 7.01 1.21 -0.15
N GLY A 215 6.31 2.19 -0.75
CA GLY A 215 5.79 3.37 -0.08
C GLY A 215 6.80 4.47 0.20
N ALA A 216 8.04 4.36 -0.28
CA ALA A 216 9.12 5.31 0.02
C ALA A 216 9.09 6.56 -0.87
N VAL A 217 8.61 6.44 -2.11
CA VAL A 217 8.71 7.52 -3.11
C VAL A 217 7.33 8.01 -3.50
N GLN A 218 7.07 9.30 -3.31
CA GLN A 218 5.78 9.89 -3.70
C GLN A 218 5.61 9.82 -5.22
N ILE A 219 4.39 9.51 -5.65
CA ILE A 219 3.93 9.67 -7.02
C ILE A 219 3.45 11.12 -7.21
N TYR A 220 4.10 11.89 -8.09
CA TYR A 220 3.81 13.31 -8.32
C TYR A 220 3.98 13.69 -9.80
N ASN A 221 3.64 14.93 -10.17
CA ASN A 221 3.61 15.41 -11.55
C ASN A 221 5.00 15.71 -12.14
N ALA A 222 5.81 14.66 -12.33
CA ALA A 222 7.07 14.72 -13.06
C ALA A 222 7.42 13.34 -13.64
N ALA A 223 8.34 13.31 -14.60
CA ALA A 223 8.92 12.05 -15.05
C ALA A 223 9.74 11.40 -13.91
N PRO A 224 9.71 10.06 -13.77
CA PRO A 224 9.02 9.10 -14.62
C PRO A 224 7.56 8.81 -14.22
N PHE A 225 7.02 9.43 -13.17
CA PHE A 225 5.70 9.09 -12.63
C PHE A 225 4.55 9.48 -13.55
N ASN A 226 4.63 10.63 -14.20
CA ASN A 226 3.58 11.15 -15.09
C ASN A 226 3.40 10.35 -16.39
N THR A 227 4.28 9.39 -16.68
CA THR A 227 4.11 8.46 -17.80
C THR A 227 3.54 7.11 -17.37
N LYS A 228 3.37 6.87 -16.07
CA LYS A 228 3.01 5.58 -15.48
C LYS A 228 1.81 5.61 -14.55
N TYR A 229 1.48 6.79 -14.01
CA TYR A 229 0.43 6.95 -13.02
C TYR A 229 -0.51 8.09 -13.37
N GLY A 230 -1.73 8.00 -12.87
CA GLY A 230 -2.72 9.08 -12.89
C GLY A 230 -3.57 9.04 -11.63
N LEU A 231 -4.21 10.17 -11.30
CA LEU A 231 -5.14 10.22 -10.17
C LEU A 231 -6.56 10.55 -10.62
N LYS A 232 -7.54 9.97 -9.92
CA LYS A 232 -8.97 10.24 -10.12
C LYS A 232 -9.69 10.36 -8.79
N THR A 233 -10.92 10.85 -8.87
CA THR A 233 -11.87 10.78 -7.76
C THR A 233 -12.91 9.73 -8.09
N THR A 234 -13.02 8.73 -7.23
CA THR A 234 -14.09 7.74 -7.25
C THR A 234 -15.00 7.99 -6.07
N ALA A 235 -16.31 7.96 -6.27
CA ALA A 235 -17.26 8.07 -5.17
C ALA A 235 -16.97 7.01 -4.09
N PHE A 236 -17.16 7.39 -2.84
CA PHE A 236 -16.92 6.53 -1.69
C PHE A 236 -17.79 5.27 -1.75
N GLY A 237 -17.21 4.10 -1.46
CA GLY A 237 -17.91 2.81 -1.54
C GLY A 237 -18.21 2.26 -2.95
N THR A 238 -17.96 2.98 -4.05
CA THR A 238 -18.26 2.49 -5.43
C THR A 238 -17.02 2.00 -6.16
N GLY A 239 -17.01 0.81 -6.78
CA GLY A 239 -15.83 0.28 -7.49
C GLY A 239 -15.12 1.30 -8.41
N PRO A 240 -13.79 1.53 -8.25
CA PRO A 240 -13.09 2.52 -9.06
C PRO A 240 -12.89 2.04 -10.49
N THR A 241 -12.84 2.99 -11.43
CA THR A 241 -12.62 2.74 -12.86
C THR A 241 -11.53 3.65 -13.41
N GLY A 242 -10.83 3.19 -14.45
CA GLY A 242 -9.71 3.89 -15.04
C GLY A 242 -9.44 3.41 -16.46
N ALA A 243 -8.78 4.26 -17.23
CA ALA A 243 -8.36 4.01 -18.60
C ALA A 243 -6.98 4.61 -18.84
N LEU A 244 -6.35 4.26 -19.96
CA LEU A 244 -5.05 4.81 -20.35
C LEU A 244 -5.03 6.34 -20.47
N GLY A 245 -6.16 6.94 -20.86
CA GLY A 245 -6.29 8.40 -20.95
C GLY A 245 -6.16 9.12 -19.60
N ASP A 246 -6.19 8.39 -18.48
CA ASP A 246 -6.02 8.94 -17.14
C ASP A 246 -4.54 9.04 -16.73
N ILE A 247 -3.61 8.41 -17.45
CA ILE A 247 -2.18 8.46 -17.13
C ILE A 247 -1.63 9.88 -17.35
N GLY A 248 -0.88 10.38 -16.36
CA GLY A 248 -0.36 11.75 -16.32
C GLY A 248 -1.37 12.80 -15.86
N VAL A 249 -2.62 12.40 -15.57
CA VAL A 249 -3.71 13.31 -15.20
C VAL A 249 -3.80 13.46 -13.68
N ASN A 250 -4.09 14.69 -13.21
CA ASN A 250 -4.36 15.04 -11.80
C ASN A 250 -3.27 14.72 -10.77
N LEU A 251 -2.05 14.47 -11.22
CA LEU A 251 -0.91 14.25 -10.31
C LEU A 251 -0.59 15.55 -9.55
N PRO A 252 -0.33 15.47 -8.23
CA PRO A 252 -0.01 16.65 -7.42
C PRO A 252 1.43 17.10 -7.65
N ALA A 253 1.77 18.30 -7.16
CA ALA A 253 3.17 18.71 -7.02
C ALA A 253 3.90 17.83 -5.98
N SER A 254 5.23 17.80 -6.04
CA SER A 254 6.04 17.09 -5.04
C SER A 254 5.74 17.60 -3.63
N GLY A 255 5.55 16.70 -2.68
CA GLY A 255 5.18 16.97 -1.29
C GLY A 255 3.69 17.23 -1.06
N ALA A 256 2.91 17.55 -2.10
CA ALA A 256 1.52 17.99 -1.94
C ALA A 256 0.52 16.83 -1.79
N TYR A 257 -0.57 17.11 -1.08
CA TYR A 257 -1.78 16.28 -1.03
C TYR A 257 -2.78 16.74 -2.09
N GLY A 258 -3.53 15.81 -2.68
CA GLY A 258 -4.57 16.10 -3.67
C GLY A 258 -5.96 15.62 -3.23
N ALA A 259 -7.03 16.10 -3.87
CA ALA A 259 -8.41 15.69 -3.59
C ALA A 259 -8.82 14.34 -4.23
N HIS A 260 -7.86 13.66 -4.85
CA HIS A 260 -8.10 12.47 -5.66
C HIS A 260 -7.77 11.21 -4.87
N ASN A 261 -8.80 10.43 -4.55
CA ASN A 261 -8.69 9.23 -3.71
C ASN A 261 -8.33 7.96 -4.50
N THR A 262 -8.13 8.05 -5.81
CA THR A 262 -7.95 6.88 -6.69
C THR A 262 -6.65 6.99 -7.46
N LEU A 263 -5.82 5.96 -7.38
CA LEU A 263 -4.62 5.78 -8.18
C LEU A 263 -4.92 4.89 -9.39
N VAL A 264 -4.58 5.38 -10.58
CA VAL A 264 -4.55 4.63 -11.84
C VAL A 264 -3.09 4.27 -12.13
N ILE A 265 -2.85 2.99 -12.37
CA ILE A 265 -1.51 2.41 -12.51
C ILE A 265 -1.40 1.79 -13.90
N HIS A 266 -0.51 2.32 -14.73
CA HIS A 266 -0.18 1.73 -16.02
C HIS A 266 0.63 0.45 -15.85
N GLU A 267 0.48 -0.54 -16.73
CA GLU A 267 1.23 -1.80 -16.61
C GLU A 267 2.74 -1.64 -16.62
N SER A 268 3.30 -0.68 -17.38
CA SER A 268 4.75 -0.41 -17.38
C SER A 268 5.31 0.13 -16.04
N ALA A 269 4.45 0.37 -15.05
CA ALA A 269 4.85 0.68 -13.68
C ALA A 269 5.34 -0.54 -12.91
N ILE A 270 4.85 -1.74 -13.25
CA ILE A 270 5.03 -2.97 -12.48
C ILE A 270 5.70 -4.01 -13.38
N THR A 271 6.70 -4.71 -12.86
CA THR A 271 7.39 -5.79 -13.62
C THR A 271 6.89 -7.19 -13.27
N ASP A 272 6.36 -7.36 -12.05
CA ASP A 272 5.80 -8.64 -11.57
C ASP A 272 4.87 -8.36 -10.37
N MET A 273 5.41 -7.75 -9.31
CA MET A 273 4.62 -7.18 -8.23
C MET A 273 5.25 -5.89 -7.71
N MET A 274 4.42 -5.00 -7.16
CA MET A 274 4.90 -3.82 -6.46
C MET A 274 4.00 -3.47 -5.28
N VAL A 275 4.61 -3.04 -4.18
CA VAL A 275 3.90 -2.52 -3.00
C VAL A 275 3.83 -1.00 -3.08
N PHE A 276 2.62 -0.49 -2.92
CA PHE A 276 2.27 0.92 -2.87
C PHE A 276 1.85 1.31 -1.46
N ARG A 277 1.88 2.60 -1.18
CA ARG A 277 1.32 3.19 0.04
C ARG A 277 0.44 4.36 -0.33
N VAL A 278 -0.65 4.52 0.40
CA VAL A 278 -1.48 5.72 0.35
C VAL A 278 -1.50 6.35 1.73
N GLU A 279 -1.41 7.67 1.75
CA GLU A 279 -1.66 8.51 2.91
C GLU A 279 -2.98 9.26 2.67
N ALA A 280 -3.86 9.26 3.66
CA ALA A 280 -5.07 10.06 3.72
C ALA A 280 -4.95 11.04 4.89
N LYS A 281 -5.12 12.33 4.61
CA LYS A 281 -5.06 13.40 5.59
C LYS A 281 -6.44 13.99 5.79
N ASP A 282 -6.91 13.98 7.04
CA ASP A 282 -8.22 14.52 7.41
C ASP A 282 -8.21 16.05 7.56
N ALA A 283 -9.37 16.62 7.91
CA ALA A 283 -9.56 18.06 8.09
C ALA A 283 -8.71 18.66 9.22
N ASP A 284 -8.29 17.85 10.20
CA ASP A 284 -7.44 18.25 11.32
C ASP A 284 -5.94 18.13 11.01
N ASN A 285 -5.58 17.74 9.78
CA ASN A 285 -4.22 17.45 9.33
C ASN A 285 -3.57 16.22 9.98
N VAL A 286 -4.37 15.29 10.51
CA VAL A 286 -3.88 13.98 10.95
C VAL A 286 -3.74 13.07 9.72
N VAL A 287 -2.61 12.37 9.62
CA VAL A 287 -2.29 11.50 8.48
C VAL A 287 -2.43 10.04 8.87
N TYR A 288 -3.25 9.33 8.11
CA TYR A 288 -3.44 7.88 8.20
C TYR A 288 -2.88 7.23 6.95
N GLN A 289 -2.44 5.97 7.05
CA GLN A 289 -1.79 5.29 5.93
C GLN A 289 -2.12 3.80 5.87
N VAL A 290 -2.06 3.25 4.67
CA VAL A 290 -2.15 1.81 4.41
C VAL A 290 -1.29 1.42 3.21
N TYR A 291 -0.80 0.18 3.21
CA TYR A 291 -0.07 -0.41 2.11
C TYR A 291 -0.99 -1.34 1.31
N PHE A 292 -0.80 -1.38 -0.01
CA PHE A 292 -1.46 -2.34 -0.88
C PHE A 292 -0.49 -2.84 -1.94
N THR A 293 -0.72 -4.05 -2.43
CA THR A 293 0.12 -4.69 -3.45
C THR A 293 -0.65 -4.80 -4.74
N VAL A 294 0.03 -4.54 -5.86
CA VAL A 294 -0.52 -4.77 -7.20
C VAL A 294 0.39 -5.75 -7.93
N TYR A 295 -0.24 -6.74 -8.56
CA TYR A 295 0.42 -7.77 -9.37
C TYR A 295 0.24 -7.46 -10.85
N ASP A 296 1.28 -7.69 -11.65
CA ASP A 296 1.17 -7.74 -13.10
C ASP A 296 1.00 -9.19 -13.55
N VAL A 297 -0.19 -9.51 -14.07
CA VAL A 297 -0.52 -10.83 -14.62
C VAL A 297 -0.97 -10.70 -16.08
N SER A 298 -0.54 -9.63 -16.76
CA SER A 298 -0.92 -9.33 -18.15
C SER A 298 -0.24 -10.22 -19.18
N ASP A 299 0.88 -10.88 -18.81
CA ASP A 299 1.76 -11.63 -19.73
C ASP A 299 1.91 -13.16 -19.54
N PRO A 300 0.97 -13.96 -18.99
CA PRO A 300 1.10 -15.42 -18.96
C PRO A 300 0.82 -16.03 -20.35
N TYR A 301 1.79 -15.88 -21.24
CA TYR A 301 1.78 -16.43 -22.59
C TYR A 301 2.55 -17.75 -22.67
N GLN A 302 2.01 -18.67 -23.45
CA GLN A 302 2.70 -19.87 -23.89
C GLN A 302 3.04 -19.74 -25.37
N LEU A 303 4.30 -19.97 -25.73
CA LEU A 303 4.74 -20.04 -27.12
C LEU A 303 4.89 -21.49 -27.55
N ASN A 304 4.19 -21.85 -28.62
CA ASN A 304 4.30 -23.12 -29.31
C ASN A 304 4.95 -22.90 -30.68
N ILE A 305 5.69 -23.90 -31.17
CA ILE A 305 6.24 -23.92 -32.52
C ILE A 305 5.48 -24.98 -33.31
N LEU A 306 4.77 -24.54 -34.34
CA LEU A 306 4.10 -25.42 -35.29
C LEU A 306 5.02 -25.73 -36.46
N SER A 307 5.18 -27.01 -36.79
CA SER A 307 5.87 -27.46 -37.99
C SER A 307 4.86 -27.95 -39.03
N SER A 308 5.01 -27.50 -40.29
CA SER A 308 4.13 -27.89 -41.39
C SER A 308 4.19 -29.36 -41.80
N THR A 309 5.29 -30.05 -41.52
CA THR A 309 5.47 -31.48 -41.85
C THR A 309 5.60 -32.37 -40.61
N GLY A 310 5.31 -31.84 -39.42
CA GLY A 310 5.45 -32.55 -38.16
C GLY A 310 6.91 -32.65 -37.66
N ASP A 311 7.18 -33.63 -36.81
CA ASP A 311 8.44 -33.74 -36.07
C ASP A 311 9.61 -34.38 -36.84
N LYS A 312 9.39 -34.78 -38.10
CA LYS A 312 10.34 -35.61 -38.86
C LYS A 312 10.60 -35.07 -40.26
N LEU A 313 11.89 -34.94 -40.58
CA LEU A 313 12.41 -34.86 -41.95
C LEU A 313 13.14 -36.18 -42.24
N GLN A 314 12.93 -36.79 -43.41
CA GLN A 314 13.52 -38.08 -43.76
C GLN A 314 14.69 -37.91 -44.73
N ASN A 315 15.83 -38.51 -44.40
CA ASN A 315 17.00 -38.70 -45.28
C ASN A 315 17.54 -37.41 -45.93
N GLY A 316 17.51 -36.28 -45.21
CA GLY A 316 18.03 -35.00 -45.72
C GLY A 316 17.20 -34.41 -46.88
N ILE A 317 16.03 -34.99 -47.18
CA ILE A 317 15.15 -34.54 -48.25
C ILE A 317 13.91 -33.87 -47.65
N GLY A 318 13.53 -32.74 -48.25
CA GLY A 318 12.36 -31.97 -47.88
C GLY A 318 12.66 -30.78 -46.97
N SER A 319 11.62 -30.03 -46.66
CA SER A 319 11.66 -28.88 -45.78
C SER A 319 10.39 -28.81 -44.95
N THR A 320 10.50 -28.20 -43.78
CA THR A 320 9.38 -27.80 -42.93
C THR A 320 9.38 -26.30 -42.75
N VAL A 321 8.18 -25.74 -42.65
CA VAL A 321 7.97 -24.36 -42.22
C VAL A 321 7.66 -24.38 -40.72
N LEU A 322 8.39 -23.60 -39.94
CA LEU A 322 8.22 -23.40 -38.52
C LEU A 322 7.49 -22.07 -38.28
N THR A 323 6.32 -22.14 -37.65
CA THR A 323 5.45 -20.98 -37.40
C THR A 323 5.25 -20.81 -35.89
N PRO A 324 5.38 -19.59 -35.34
CA PRO A 324 5.13 -19.34 -33.93
C PRO A 324 3.62 -19.28 -33.66
N GLU A 325 3.17 -19.89 -32.57
CA GLU A 325 1.80 -19.79 -32.07
C GLU A 325 1.82 -19.38 -30.61
N VAL A 326 1.16 -18.26 -30.29
CA VAL A 326 1.07 -17.78 -28.90
C VAL A 326 -0.30 -18.12 -28.35
N TYR A 327 -0.33 -18.62 -27.11
CA TYR A 327 -1.52 -18.97 -26.36
C TYR A 327 -1.57 -18.19 -25.05
N TYR A 328 -2.78 -17.85 -24.61
CA TYR A 328 -3.07 -17.34 -23.27
C TYR A 328 -4.10 -18.26 -22.63
N GLY A 329 -3.66 -19.02 -21.62
CA GLY A 329 -4.43 -20.16 -21.13
C GLY A 329 -4.76 -21.13 -22.28
N ALA A 330 -6.05 -21.41 -22.48
CA ALA A 330 -6.51 -22.32 -23.55
C ALA A 330 -6.75 -21.64 -24.92
N THR A 331 -6.67 -20.31 -25.00
CA THR A 331 -7.04 -19.55 -26.20
C THR A 331 -5.82 -19.14 -27.02
N LYS A 332 -5.84 -19.42 -28.32
CA LYS A 332 -4.80 -18.95 -29.25
C LYS A 332 -4.94 -17.45 -29.51
N VAL A 333 -3.84 -16.70 -29.44
CA VAL A 333 -3.77 -15.28 -29.77
C VAL A 333 -4.02 -15.10 -31.27
N ALA A 334 -5.06 -14.36 -31.64
CA ALA A 334 -5.53 -14.26 -33.03
C ALA A 334 -4.63 -13.41 -33.94
N SER A 335 -3.94 -12.40 -33.39
CA SER A 335 -3.03 -11.52 -34.12
C SER A 335 -1.71 -11.39 -33.40
N LEU A 336 -0.62 -11.65 -34.12
CA LEU A 336 0.76 -11.50 -33.62
C LEU A 336 1.40 -10.17 -34.04
N THR A 337 0.62 -9.20 -34.54
CA THR A 337 1.17 -7.88 -34.92
C THR A 337 1.95 -7.26 -33.75
N GLY A 338 3.18 -6.82 -34.01
CA GLY A 338 4.09 -6.24 -33.01
C GLY A 338 4.99 -7.26 -32.29
N TRP A 339 4.66 -8.55 -32.33
CA TRP A 339 5.54 -9.59 -31.79
C TRP A 339 6.77 -9.78 -32.65
N ASN A 340 7.91 -10.00 -32.00
CA ASN A 340 9.14 -10.45 -32.64
C ASN A 340 9.51 -11.83 -32.09
N PHE A 341 9.92 -12.72 -32.98
CA PHE A 341 10.30 -14.08 -32.66
C PHE A 341 11.75 -14.31 -33.07
N THR A 342 12.56 -14.70 -32.10
CA THR A 342 13.98 -14.96 -32.29
C THR A 342 14.23 -16.46 -32.31
N TRP A 343 14.66 -16.97 -33.45
CA TRP A 343 14.85 -18.39 -33.72
C TRP A 343 16.33 -18.74 -33.59
N THR A 344 16.63 -19.76 -32.81
CA THR A 344 18.00 -20.24 -32.60
C THR A 344 18.10 -21.73 -32.92
N PHE A 345 19.10 -22.09 -33.72
CA PHE A 345 19.36 -23.46 -34.11
C PHE A 345 20.42 -24.11 -33.23
N TYR A 346 20.16 -25.34 -32.78
CA TYR A 346 21.11 -26.21 -32.11
C TYR A 346 21.19 -27.55 -32.83
N ASN A 347 22.40 -28.04 -33.02
CA ASN A 347 22.64 -29.26 -33.76
C ASN A 347 22.46 -30.54 -32.93
N ARG A 348 22.83 -31.68 -33.51
CA ARG A 348 22.79 -32.99 -32.87
C ARG A 348 23.57 -33.09 -31.56
N ASP A 349 24.62 -32.31 -31.40
CA ASP A 349 25.44 -32.36 -30.19
C ASP A 349 24.97 -31.32 -29.16
N GLY A 350 23.86 -30.63 -29.44
CA GLY A 350 23.36 -29.54 -28.61
C GLY A 350 24.17 -28.24 -28.74
N LYS A 351 25.12 -28.18 -29.68
CA LYS A 351 25.92 -26.99 -29.96
C LYS A 351 25.12 -26.02 -30.81
N ARG A 352 25.27 -24.72 -30.55
CA ARG A 352 24.61 -23.69 -31.36
C ARG A 352 25.15 -23.75 -32.79
N GLY A 353 24.26 -23.72 -33.77
CA GLY A 353 24.59 -23.63 -35.20
C GLY A 353 23.86 -22.47 -35.84
N GLY A 354 23.63 -22.54 -37.15
CA GLY A 354 22.90 -21.50 -37.87
C GLY A 354 22.05 -22.05 -39.02
N PHE A 355 21.01 -21.29 -39.34
CA PHE A 355 20.09 -21.59 -40.44
C PHE A 355 20.78 -21.39 -41.80
N ILE A 356 20.56 -22.30 -42.75
CA ILE A 356 21.12 -22.23 -44.09
C ILE A 356 20.42 -21.12 -44.88
N ASP A 357 21.22 -20.28 -45.52
CA ASP A 357 20.77 -19.30 -46.51
C ASP A 357 20.61 -20.02 -47.85
N THR A 358 19.40 -20.54 -48.09
CA THR A 358 19.03 -21.22 -49.33
C THR A 358 19.00 -20.29 -50.55
N THR A 359 18.92 -18.98 -50.33
CA THR A 359 18.96 -17.98 -51.41
C THR A 359 20.38 -17.78 -51.94
N LYS A 360 21.38 -17.86 -51.05
CA LYS A 360 22.80 -17.77 -51.41
C LYS A 360 23.40 -19.11 -51.82
N THR A 361 23.03 -20.17 -51.12
CA THR A 361 23.44 -21.54 -51.45
C THR A 361 22.46 -22.08 -52.49
N ALA A 362 22.57 -21.57 -53.72
CA ALA A 362 21.62 -21.76 -54.82
C ALA A 362 21.41 -23.22 -55.32
N VAL A 363 21.86 -24.23 -54.58
CA VAL A 363 21.76 -25.66 -54.92
C VAL A 363 21.27 -26.44 -53.70
N ALA A 364 20.15 -27.15 -53.84
CA ALA A 364 19.69 -28.13 -52.85
C ALA A 364 20.78 -29.20 -52.67
N GLY A 365 21.18 -29.50 -51.43
CA GLY A 365 22.31 -30.38 -51.14
C GLY A 365 23.69 -29.69 -51.07
N GLY A 366 23.78 -28.37 -51.22
CA GLY A 366 24.99 -27.57 -50.96
C GLY A 366 26.03 -27.55 -52.10
N ARG A 367 27.14 -26.83 -51.89
CA ARG A 367 28.30 -26.81 -52.80
C ARG A 367 29.27 -27.95 -52.44
N ASN A 368 29.84 -28.63 -53.42
CA ASN A 368 30.88 -29.63 -53.14
C ASN A 368 32.18 -28.92 -52.76
N ILE A 369 32.80 -29.37 -51.67
CA ILE A 369 34.11 -28.87 -51.25
C ILE A 369 35.19 -29.63 -52.04
N THR A 370 36.05 -28.87 -52.72
CA THR A 370 37.11 -29.40 -53.60
C THR A 370 38.50 -29.31 -52.97
N ALA A 371 38.72 -28.40 -52.02
CA ALA A 371 39.95 -28.31 -51.23
C ALA A 371 39.71 -27.55 -49.92
N ASN A 372 40.55 -27.82 -48.90
CA ASN A 372 40.68 -26.92 -47.74
C ASN A 372 42.09 -26.92 -47.14
N THR A 373 42.51 -25.80 -46.56
CA THR A 373 43.77 -25.66 -45.82
C THR A 373 43.53 -25.69 -44.30
N THR A 374 44.61 -25.81 -43.52
CA THR A 374 44.56 -25.91 -42.06
C THR A 374 44.59 -24.55 -41.35
N GLY A 375 44.09 -24.50 -40.13
CA GLY A 375 44.23 -23.37 -39.20
C GLY A 375 43.05 -22.40 -39.21
N ALA A 376 43.07 -21.47 -38.23
CA ALA A 376 42.00 -20.51 -38.01
C ALA A 376 41.81 -19.49 -39.16
N ALA A 377 42.81 -19.34 -40.01
CA ALA A 377 42.77 -18.53 -41.23
C ALA A 377 42.76 -19.40 -42.51
N GLY A 378 42.33 -20.65 -42.38
CA GLY A 378 42.28 -21.62 -43.48
C GLY A 378 41.33 -21.20 -44.60
N ASN A 379 41.47 -21.84 -45.73
CA ASN A 379 40.68 -21.62 -46.93
C ASN A 379 39.79 -22.83 -47.19
N ILE A 380 38.60 -22.61 -47.73
CA ILE A 380 37.74 -23.66 -48.26
C ILE A 380 37.38 -23.29 -49.70
N THR A 381 37.75 -24.16 -50.63
CA THR A 381 37.43 -24.03 -52.05
C THR A 381 36.27 -24.96 -52.39
N TYR A 382 35.32 -24.47 -53.18
CA TYR A 382 34.09 -25.19 -53.50
C TYR A 382 33.69 -25.03 -54.97
N ASP A 383 32.85 -25.93 -55.47
CA ASP A 383 32.43 -25.92 -56.88
C ASP A 383 31.23 -24.99 -57.17
N GLY A 384 30.79 -24.98 -58.43
CA GLY A 384 29.59 -24.26 -58.86
C GLY A 384 29.75 -22.74 -58.92
N ALA A 385 28.61 -22.03 -58.95
CA ALA A 385 28.62 -20.57 -59.02
C ALA A 385 29.16 -19.96 -57.71
N ALA A 386 30.06 -18.98 -57.86
CA ALA A 386 30.64 -18.24 -56.75
C ALA A 386 29.56 -17.64 -55.84
N ILE A 387 29.84 -17.62 -54.54
CA ILE A 387 28.96 -17.02 -53.53
C ILE A 387 29.67 -15.76 -53.05
N THR A 388 28.95 -14.65 -52.99
CA THR A 388 29.51 -13.40 -52.46
C THR A 388 29.53 -13.46 -50.95
N TRP A 389 30.74 -13.41 -50.38
CA TRP A 389 30.95 -13.43 -48.93
C TRP A 389 31.42 -12.09 -48.41
N ALA A 390 30.97 -11.74 -47.21
CA ALA A 390 31.45 -10.60 -46.44
C ALA A 390 32.04 -11.05 -45.10
N ALA A 391 32.96 -10.25 -44.56
CA ALA A 391 33.54 -10.50 -43.25
C ALA A 391 32.45 -10.58 -42.16
N GLY A 392 32.53 -11.58 -41.27
CA GLY A 392 31.55 -11.79 -40.19
C GLY A 392 30.32 -12.60 -40.58
N GLN A 393 30.17 -12.98 -41.84
CA GLN A 393 29.20 -14.01 -42.23
C GLN A 393 29.67 -15.39 -41.78
N LEU A 394 28.73 -16.33 -41.76
CA LEU A 394 28.97 -17.69 -41.32
C LEU A 394 28.85 -18.67 -42.48
N VAL A 395 29.62 -19.75 -42.38
CA VAL A 395 29.57 -20.90 -43.28
C VAL A 395 29.35 -22.16 -42.47
N LYS A 396 28.45 -23.03 -42.93
CA LYS A 396 28.32 -24.42 -42.48
C LYS A 396 29.09 -25.29 -43.46
N VAL A 397 29.97 -26.13 -42.94
CA VAL A 397 30.62 -27.18 -43.72
C VAL A 397 30.33 -28.53 -43.11
N VAL A 398 30.11 -29.52 -43.95
CA VAL A 398 29.85 -30.90 -43.55
C VAL A 398 30.89 -31.74 -44.25
N ASN A 399 31.72 -32.48 -43.52
CA ASN A 399 32.71 -33.35 -44.15
C ASN A 399 32.05 -34.60 -44.76
N ALA A 400 32.82 -35.40 -45.50
CA ALA A 400 32.32 -36.62 -46.13
C ALA A 400 31.78 -37.67 -45.13
N ALA A 401 32.17 -37.59 -43.85
CA ALA A 401 31.67 -38.43 -42.78
C ALA A 401 30.39 -37.90 -42.11
N GLY A 402 29.83 -36.78 -42.59
CA GLY A 402 28.62 -36.17 -42.03
C GLY A 402 28.87 -35.31 -40.78
N SER A 403 30.12 -35.04 -40.40
CA SER A 403 30.42 -34.13 -39.30
C SER A 403 30.29 -32.69 -39.79
N GLU A 404 29.31 -31.97 -39.25
CA GLU A 404 29.14 -30.55 -39.49
C GLU A 404 30.02 -29.68 -38.60
N ARG A 405 30.45 -28.54 -39.14
CA ARG A 405 31.17 -27.47 -38.43
C ARG A 405 30.72 -26.11 -38.95
N PHE A 406 30.76 -25.11 -38.08
CA PHE A 406 30.46 -23.72 -38.41
C PHE A 406 31.71 -22.87 -38.26
N TYR A 407 31.93 -21.95 -39.20
CA TYR A 407 33.07 -21.04 -39.17
C TYR A 407 32.64 -19.61 -39.52
N GLU A 408 33.39 -18.64 -39.00
CA GLU A 408 33.24 -17.25 -39.38
C GLU A 408 34.17 -16.90 -40.53
N ILE A 409 33.65 -16.11 -41.47
CA ILE A 409 34.32 -15.75 -42.71
C ILE A 409 35.09 -14.44 -42.53
N ALA A 410 36.34 -14.42 -42.99
CA ALA A 410 37.15 -13.22 -43.13
C ALA A 410 36.86 -12.50 -44.45
N SER A 411 36.83 -13.26 -45.55
CA SER A 411 36.60 -12.79 -46.90
C SER A 411 36.26 -13.95 -47.83
N GLY A 412 35.76 -13.63 -49.03
CA GLY A 412 35.61 -14.60 -50.10
C GLY A 412 36.02 -14.00 -51.43
N THR A 413 36.57 -14.81 -52.32
CA THR A 413 36.95 -14.41 -53.67
C THR A 413 36.73 -15.58 -54.60
N ALA A 414 35.94 -15.36 -55.66
CA ALA A 414 35.49 -16.42 -56.57
C ALA A 414 34.91 -17.62 -55.77
N ASN A 415 35.45 -18.80 -55.98
CA ASN A 415 35.02 -20.07 -55.39
C ASN A 415 35.79 -20.44 -54.12
N ASN A 416 36.38 -19.46 -53.45
CA ASN A 416 37.19 -19.65 -52.26
C ASN A 416 36.72 -18.75 -51.12
N VAL A 417 36.55 -19.32 -49.93
CA VAL A 417 36.24 -18.60 -48.69
C VAL A 417 37.41 -18.71 -47.72
N VAL A 418 37.76 -17.59 -47.08
CA VAL A 418 38.81 -17.50 -46.07
C VAL A 418 38.14 -17.46 -44.70
N LEU A 419 38.55 -18.36 -43.80
CA LEU A 419 38.05 -18.41 -42.43
C LEU A 419 38.78 -17.39 -41.55
N ARG A 420 38.19 -17.07 -40.40
CA ARG A 420 38.87 -16.38 -39.29
C ARG A 420 38.43 -16.92 -37.95
N THR A 421 39.25 -16.67 -36.94
CA THR A 421 38.81 -16.76 -35.53
C THR A 421 37.56 -15.89 -35.34
N PRO A 422 36.50 -16.40 -34.68
CA PRO A 422 35.27 -15.64 -34.47
C PRO A 422 35.49 -14.30 -33.76
N VAL A 423 34.95 -13.21 -34.32
CA VAL A 423 34.98 -11.84 -33.79
C VAL A 423 33.59 -11.21 -33.76
N THR A 424 32.80 -11.37 -34.82
CA THR A 424 31.45 -10.78 -34.93
C THR A 424 30.40 -11.67 -34.26
N ASN A 425 30.61 -12.98 -34.31
CA ASN A 425 29.68 -13.99 -33.78
C ASN A 425 30.23 -14.60 -32.48
N ALA A 426 30.04 -13.92 -31.36
CA ALA A 426 30.61 -14.33 -30.06
C ALA A 426 30.14 -15.69 -29.55
N TRP A 427 29.01 -16.21 -30.06
CA TRP A 427 28.53 -17.55 -29.71
C TRP A 427 29.34 -18.66 -30.38
N LEU A 428 29.98 -18.37 -31.51
CA LEU A 428 30.78 -19.33 -32.24
C LEU A 428 32.18 -19.38 -31.63
N ASN A 429 32.66 -20.59 -31.31
CA ASN A 429 33.96 -20.78 -30.69
C ASN A 429 34.62 -22.08 -31.17
N TYR A 430 35.94 -22.13 -31.08
CA TYR A 430 36.74 -23.29 -31.52
C TYR A 430 36.77 -24.45 -30.51
N THR A 431 36.15 -24.30 -29.34
CA THR A 431 35.89 -25.44 -28.44
C THR A 431 34.77 -26.30 -29.02
N ASP A 432 33.71 -25.66 -29.50
CA ASP A 432 32.56 -26.32 -30.10
C ASP A 432 32.84 -26.76 -31.54
N PHE A 433 33.49 -25.91 -32.34
CA PHE A 433 33.84 -26.18 -33.72
C PHE A 433 35.32 -25.90 -33.99
N PRO A 434 36.23 -26.86 -33.73
CA PRO A 434 37.66 -26.63 -33.91
C PRO A 434 38.02 -26.19 -35.32
N ALA A 435 39.01 -25.29 -35.42
CA ALA A 435 39.57 -24.90 -36.71
C ALA A 435 40.05 -26.12 -37.52
N PRO A 436 40.05 -26.05 -38.88
CA PRO A 436 40.48 -27.17 -39.72
C PRO A 436 41.89 -27.65 -39.33
N ALA A 437 42.01 -28.87 -38.84
CA ALA A 437 43.29 -29.40 -38.34
C ALA A 437 44.08 -30.15 -39.43
N VAL A 438 43.39 -30.66 -40.45
CA VAL A 438 43.96 -31.49 -41.52
C VAL A 438 43.58 -30.89 -42.86
N ALA A 439 44.53 -30.79 -43.79
CA ALA A 439 44.25 -30.31 -45.14
C ALA A 439 43.36 -31.31 -45.87
N ASN A 440 42.39 -30.80 -46.63
CA ASN A 440 41.41 -31.57 -47.39
C ASN A 440 40.49 -32.50 -46.56
N ASP A 441 40.35 -32.27 -45.25
CA ASP A 441 39.42 -33.02 -44.39
C ASP A 441 37.94 -32.82 -44.73
N PHE A 442 37.62 -31.74 -45.45
CA PHE A 442 36.27 -31.46 -45.93
C PHE A 442 36.01 -31.87 -47.38
N VAL A 443 37.02 -32.35 -48.12
CA VAL A 443 36.84 -32.72 -49.54
C VAL A 443 35.84 -33.87 -49.69
N GLY A 444 34.95 -33.76 -50.68
CA GLY A 444 33.80 -34.66 -50.85
C GLY A 444 32.61 -34.34 -49.93
N GLY A 445 32.80 -33.41 -48.99
CA GLY A 445 31.77 -32.82 -48.16
C GLY A 445 30.98 -31.72 -48.87
N LYS A 446 30.16 -31.01 -48.08
CA LYS A 446 29.25 -29.96 -48.55
C LYS A 446 29.45 -28.64 -47.81
N LEU A 447 29.27 -27.54 -48.53
CA LEU A 447 29.34 -26.17 -48.01
C LEU A 447 28.01 -25.44 -48.21
N PHE A 448 27.59 -24.74 -47.16
CA PHE A 448 26.37 -23.93 -47.15
C PHE A 448 26.63 -22.55 -46.52
N ALA A 449 26.07 -21.51 -47.13
CA ALA A 449 25.96 -20.20 -46.51
C ALA A 449 24.95 -20.23 -45.38
N VAL A 450 25.22 -19.48 -44.31
CA VAL A 450 24.33 -19.35 -43.15
C VAL A 450 23.71 -17.96 -43.13
N VAL A 451 22.44 -17.87 -42.73
CA VAL A 451 21.72 -16.59 -42.66
C VAL A 451 22.24 -15.77 -41.48
N GLY A 452 22.52 -14.49 -41.74
CA GLY A 452 22.90 -13.51 -40.72
C GLY A 452 24.06 -14.00 -39.85
N ASN A 453 23.84 -13.94 -38.53
CA ASN A 453 24.75 -14.41 -37.49
C ASN A 453 24.41 -15.82 -37.00
N GLY A 454 23.69 -16.62 -37.80
CA GLY A 454 23.16 -17.94 -37.42
C GLY A 454 21.84 -17.88 -36.64
N GLN A 455 21.30 -16.70 -36.38
CA GLN A 455 19.99 -16.47 -35.77
C GLN A 455 19.05 -15.83 -36.78
N LEU A 456 17.75 -16.14 -36.69
CA LEU A 456 16.72 -15.51 -37.49
C LEU A 456 15.77 -14.75 -36.58
N THR A 457 15.29 -13.59 -37.05
CA THR A 457 14.22 -12.86 -36.39
C THR A 457 13.05 -12.73 -37.37
N THR A 458 11.88 -13.16 -36.94
CA THR A 458 10.64 -12.96 -37.69
C THR A 458 9.70 -12.04 -36.93
N ALA A 459 8.86 -11.30 -37.64
CA ALA A 459 7.87 -10.40 -37.05
C ALA A 459 6.46 -10.92 -37.34
N GLY A 460 5.57 -10.82 -36.35
CA GLY A 460 4.22 -11.35 -36.44
C GLY A 460 4.18 -12.85 -36.73
N ALA A 461 3.26 -13.29 -37.59
CA ALA A 461 3.10 -14.70 -37.94
C ALA A 461 4.09 -15.20 -39.00
N ALA A 462 5.16 -14.43 -39.30
CA ALA A 462 6.16 -14.84 -40.27
C ALA A 462 6.94 -16.07 -39.78
N SER A 463 7.14 -17.01 -40.69
CA SER A 463 7.70 -18.33 -40.43
C SER A 463 9.15 -18.46 -40.86
N VAL A 464 9.83 -19.49 -40.34
CA VAL A 464 11.18 -19.87 -40.74
C VAL A 464 11.10 -21.18 -41.51
N THR A 465 11.82 -21.30 -42.62
CA THR A 465 11.96 -22.58 -43.33
C THR A 465 13.18 -23.31 -42.81
N LEU A 466 12.99 -24.57 -42.42
CA LEU A 466 14.03 -25.51 -42.04
C LEU A 466 14.08 -26.64 -43.08
N THR A 467 15.24 -26.92 -43.62
CA THR A 467 15.50 -27.89 -44.69
C THR A 467 16.21 -29.13 -44.14
N GLY A 468 16.12 -30.24 -44.87
CA GLY A 468 16.85 -31.46 -44.54
C GLY A 468 18.39 -31.30 -44.52
N ASP A 469 18.93 -30.30 -45.21
CA ASP A 469 20.37 -30.00 -45.23
C ASP A 469 20.85 -29.33 -43.92
N GLU A 470 19.93 -28.71 -43.17
CA GLU A 470 20.22 -28.11 -41.87
C GLU A 470 20.28 -29.15 -40.75
N VAL A 471 19.41 -30.16 -40.83
CA VAL A 471 19.20 -31.14 -39.75
C VAL A 471 19.93 -32.43 -40.05
N ASP A 472 20.92 -32.77 -39.23
CA ASP A 472 21.63 -34.03 -39.33
C ASP A 472 21.31 -34.96 -38.13
N ILE A 473 20.52 -36.02 -38.36
CA ILE A 473 19.91 -36.92 -37.35
C ILE A 473 18.90 -36.22 -36.42
N LYS A 474 19.31 -35.13 -35.74
CA LYS A 474 18.46 -34.33 -34.87
C LYS A 474 18.92 -32.89 -34.83
N ALA A 475 17.98 -31.98 -34.62
CA ALA A 475 18.24 -30.58 -34.31
C ALA A 475 17.23 -30.12 -33.27
N ARG A 476 17.60 -29.12 -32.48
CA ARG A 476 16.68 -28.41 -31.58
C ARG A 476 16.59 -26.97 -32.05
N ILE A 477 15.38 -26.54 -32.35
CA ILE A 477 15.09 -25.15 -32.69
C ILE A 477 14.40 -24.55 -31.46
N THR A 478 14.94 -23.44 -30.96
CA THR A 478 14.27 -22.64 -29.93
C THR A 478 13.72 -21.38 -30.57
N CYS A 479 12.60 -20.91 -30.05
CA CYS A 479 11.98 -19.66 -30.46
C CYS A 479 11.66 -18.88 -29.20
N ASP A 480 12.19 -17.66 -29.11
CA ASP A 480 11.91 -16.74 -28.03
C ASP A 480 10.98 -15.65 -28.55
N GLY A 481 9.78 -15.55 -27.98
CA GLY A 481 8.79 -14.54 -28.34
C GLY A 481 8.92 -13.32 -27.46
N ASN A 482 9.10 -12.15 -28.07
CA ASN A 482 9.11 -10.86 -27.38
C ASN A 482 7.92 -10.02 -27.83
N ARG A 483 7.15 -9.53 -26.84
CA ARG A 483 6.05 -8.59 -27.03
C ARG A 483 6.52 -7.19 -26.59
N PRO A 484 6.36 -6.14 -27.41
CA PRO A 484 6.72 -4.77 -27.03
C PRO A 484 5.86 -4.19 -25.90
#